data_AF-A0A0F9FGW7-F1
#
_entry.id   AF-A0A0F9FGW7-F1
#
_cell.length_a   1.000
_cell.length_b   1.000
_cell.length_c   1.000
_cell.angle_alpha   90.00
_cell.angle_beta   90.00
_cell.angle_gamma   90.00
#
_symmetry.space_group_name_H-M   'P 1'
#
loop_
_entity.id
_entity.type
_entity.pdbx_description
1 polymer ?
#
loop_
_entity_poly.entity_id
_entity_poly.type
_entity_poly.pdbx_seq_one_letter_code
_entity_poly.pdbx_strand_id
1 'polypeptide(L)'
;WLDSKGHPDPNRVADARLCQEYWQPSELRDTPSKREGKRKTDRERIKQIRTVQKRQAAAQDSPNGITFTYVGEYVRVTFAEKPERETLNTLKAAGFWWGGGCWSGKTVDLPQAVKEMA
;
A
#
# COMPACT_ATOMS: atom_id res chain seq x y z
N TRP A 1 -40.60 -18.98 29.14
CA TRP A 1 -39.36 -19.68 28.76
C TRP A 1 -38.80 -19.18 27.43
N LEU A 2 -39.64 -18.74 26.48
CA LEU A 2 -39.21 -18.05 25.25
C LEU A 2 -39.90 -16.68 25.14
N ASP A 3 -39.26 -15.71 24.48
CA ASP A 3 -39.81 -14.40 24.14
C ASP A 3 -40.81 -14.48 22.98
N SER A 4 -41.39 -13.34 22.58
CA SER A 4 -42.34 -13.27 21.47
C SER A 4 -41.75 -13.64 20.10
N LYS A 5 -40.44 -13.85 20.01
CA LYS A 5 -39.73 -14.36 18.83
C LYS A 5 -39.28 -15.80 18.98
N GLY A 6 -39.64 -16.48 20.07
CA GLY A 6 -39.27 -17.87 20.33
C GLY A 6 -37.82 -18.03 20.84
N HIS A 7 -37.18 -16.99 21.36
CA HIS A 7 -35.83 -17.05 21.91
C HIS A 7 -35.84 -17.17 23.44
N PRO A 8 -34.93 -17.95 24.05
CA PRO A 8 -34.87 -18.08 25.50
C PRO A 8 -34.41 -16.77 26.17
N ASP A 9 -35.06 -16.42 27.29
CA ASP A 9 -34.78 -15.19 28.06
C ASP A 9 -33.37 -15.25 28.69
N PRO A 10 -32.44 -14.35 28.32
CA PRO A 10 -31.04 -14.43 28.71
C PRO A 10 -30.80 -14.22 30.21
N ASN A 11 -31.74 -13.61 30.95
CA ASN A 11 -31.64 -13.48 32.41
C ASN A 11 -32.14 -14.72 33.17
N ARG A 12 -32.70 -15.70 32.46
CA ARG A 12 -33.24 -16.95 33.02
C ARG A 12 -32.54 -18.20 32.51
N VAL A 13 -31.64 -18.09 31.53
CA VAL A 13 -30.82 -19.21 31.06
C VAL A 13 -29.60 -19.35 31.98
N ALA A 14 -29.63 -20.33 32.89
CA ALA A 14 -28.50 -20.66 33.76
C ALA A 14 -27.36 -21.37 33.01
N ASP A 15 -27.63 -21.87 31.80
CA ASP A 15 -26.69 -22.62 30.97
C ASP A 15 -26.00 -21.72 29.95
N ALA A 16 -24.71 -21.43 30.19
CA ALA A 16 -23.93 -20.53 29.37
C ALA A 16 -23.78 -20.98 27.90
N ARG A 17 -23.96 -22.28 27.58
CA ARG A 17 -23.87 -22.79 26.20
C ARG A 17 -25.07 -22.34 25.36
N LEU A 18 -26.28 -22.35 25.92
CA LEU A 18 -27.49 -21.90 25.21
C LEU A 18 -27.47 -20.40 24.88
N CYS A 19 -26.94 -19.55 25.77
CA CYS A 19 -26.74 -18.13 25.47
C CYS A 19 -25.75 -17.91 24.31
N GLN A 20 -24.71 -18.74 24.21
CA GLN A 20 -23.66 -18.60 23.21
C GLN A 20 -24.08 -19.07 21.80
N GLU A 21 -25.06 -19.98 21.72
CA GLU A 21 -25.60 -20.50 20.46
C GLU A 21 -26.67 -19.58 19.86
N TYR A 22 -27.55 -19.00 20.69
CA TYR A 22 -28.67 -18.17 20.23
C TYR A 22 -28.37 -16.66 20.15
N TRP A 23 -27.44 -16.14 20.96
CA TRP A 23 -27.13 -14.70 21.04
C TRP A 23 -25.72 -14.40 20.53
N GLN A 24 -25.42 -14.76 19.28
CA GLN A 24 -24.21 -14.26 18.61
C GLN A 24 -24.53 -12.92 17.94
N PRO A 25 -23.91 -11.80 18.37
CA PRO A 25 -24.11 -10.51 17.74
C PRO A 25 -23.77 -10.61 16.26
N SER A 26 -24.70 -10.19 15.39
CA SER A 26 -24.48 -10.16 13.94
C SER A 26 -23.25 -9.32 13.53
N GLU A 27 -22.76 -8.45 14.43
CA GLU A 27 -21.54 -7.66 14.29
C GLU A 27 -20.23 -8.46 14.44
N LEU A 28 -20.29 -9.70 14.93
CA LEU A 28 -19.14 -10.61 15.05
C LEU A 28 -18.98 -11.58 13.87
N ARG A 29 -19.75 -11.40 12.79
CA ARG A 29 -19.53 -12.13 11.52
C ARG A 29 -18.47 -11.46 10.65
N ASP A 30 -17.28 -11.31 11.20
CA ASP A 30 -16.06 -11.22 10.41
C ASP A 30 -15.74 -12.64 9.93
N THR A 31 -16.39 -13.08 8.85
CA THR A 31 -16.28 -14.44 8.32
C THR A 31 -14.86 -14.73 7.83
N PRO A 32 -14.36 -15.98 7.93
CA PRO A 32 -13.01 -16.34 7.49
C PRO A 32 -12.72 -15.93 6.04
N SER A 33 -13.71 -15.97 5.13
CA SER A 33 -13.52 -15.50 3.75
C SER A 33 -13.29 -13.98 3.64
N LYS A 34 -13.92 -13.16 4.48
CA LYS A 34 -13.63 -11.71 4.58
C LYS A 34 -12.22 -11.48 5.15
N ARG A 35 -11.77 -12.29 6.12
CA ARG A 35 -10.40 -12.25 6.66
C ARG A 35 -9.36 -12.66 5.61
N GLU A 36 -9.64 -13.68 4.81
CA GLU A 36 -8.75 -14.16 3.77
C GLU A 36 -8.61 -13.15 2.62
N GLY A 37 -9.71 -12.50 2.20
CA GLY A 37 -9.66 -11.40 1.24
C GLY A 37 -8.80 -10.23 1.74
N LYS A 38 -9.00 -9.81 3.00
CA LYS A 38 -8.20 -8.74 3.62
C LYS A 38 -6.72 -9.11 3.76
N ARG A 39 -6.39 -10.35 4.15
CA ARG A 39 -5.00 -10.85 4.27
C ARG A 39 -4.25 -10.80 2.93
N LYS A 40 -4.93 -11.10 1.81
CA LYS A 40 -4.32 -11.00 0.47
C LYS A 40 -4.01 -9.55 0.13
N THR A 41 -4.96 -8.64 0.31
CA THR A 41 -4.77 -7.21 0.04
C THR A 41 -3.68 -6.59 0.93
N ASP A 42 -3.62 -6.99 2.20
CA ASP A 42 -2.62 -6.49 3.14
C ASP A 42 -1.20 -6.96 2.79
N ARG A 43 -1.03 -8.23 2.38
CA ARG A 43 0.26 -8.74 1.86
C ARG A 43 0.77 -7.94 0.67
N GLU A 44 -0.11 -7.61 -0.27
CA GLU A 44 0.26 -6.81 -1.44
C GLU A 44 0.66 -5.38 -1.04
N ARG A 45 -0.05 -4.76 -0.08
CA ARG A 45 0.33 -3.46 0.48
C ARG A 45 1.70 -3.50 1.16
N ILE A 46 1.98 -4.52 1.97
CA ILE A 46 3.27 -4.69 2.63
C ILE A 46 4.40 -4.83 1.59
N LYS A 47 4.18 -5.61 0.52
CA LYS A 47 5.15 -5.71 -0.58
C LYS A 47 5.40 -4.37 -1.27
N GLN A 48 4.34 -3.60 -1.53
CA GLN A 48 4.47 -2.26 -2.11
C GLN A 48 5.28 -1.34 -1.20
N ILE A 49 4.96 -1.27 0.09
CA ILE A 49 5.67 -0.45 1.08
C ILE A 49 7.16 -0.81 1.13
N ARG A 50 7.47 -2.11 1.24
CA ARG A 50 8.86 -2.59 1.24
C ARG A 50 9.60 -2.22 -0.03
N THR A 51 8.93 -2.25 -1.17
CA THR A 51 9.52 -1.88 -2.46
C THR A 51 9.84 -0.38 -2.51
N VAL A 52 8.94 0.47 -1.99
CA VAL A 52 9.17 1.93 -1.89
C VAL A 52 10.35 2.21 -0.96
N GLN A 53 10.38 1.58 0.21
CA GLN A 53 11.48 1.75 1.18
C GLN A 53 12.83 1.34 0.60
N LYS A 54 12.90 0.22 -0.13
CA LYS A 54 14.13 -0.21 -0.80
C LYS A 54 14.64 0.82 -1.81
N ARG A 55 13.74 1.45 -2.57
CA ARG A 55 14.11 2.47 -3.55
C ARG A 55 14.63 3.74 -2.87
N GLN A 56 13.98 4.18 -1.78
CA GLN A 56 14.46 5.33 -1.01
C GLN A 56 15.82 5.08 -0.38
N ALA A 57 16.04 3.88 0.19
CA ALA A 57 17.33 3.50 0.74
C ALA A 57 18.43 3.52 -0.34
N ALA A 58 18.15 3.00 -1.54
CA ALA A 58 19.10 3.05 -2.65
C ALA A 58 19.42 4.49 -3.09
N ALA A 59 18.43 5.39 -3.05
CA ALA A 59 18.66 6.80 -3.36
C ALA A 59 19.49 7.50 -2.28
N GLN A 60 19.27 7.21 -0.99
CA GLN A 60 20.04 7.78 0.12
C GLN A 60 21.51 7.35 0.12
N ASP A 61 21.80 6.14 -0.35
CA ASP A 61 23.17 5.61 -0.46
C ASP A 61 23.92 6.18 -1.68
N SER A 62 23.20 6.79 -2.62
CA SER A 62 23.80 7.39 -3.82
C SER A 62 24.50 8.71 -3.48
N PRO A 63 25.71 8.99 -4.01
CA PRO A 63 26.50 10.17 -3.66
C PRO A 63 25.78 11.50 -3.93
N ASN A 64 24.89 11.53 -4.92
CA ASN A 64 24.10 12.71 -5.29
C ASN A 64 22.63 12.62 -4.85
N GLY A 65 22.25 11.59 -4.08
CA GLY A 65 20.86 11.40 -3.63
C GLY A 65 19.89 11.00 -4.74
N ILE A 66 20.39 10.58 -5.91
CA ILE A 66 19.58 10.17 -7.07
C ILE A 66 19.97 8.77 -7.52
N THR A 67 18.98 7.93 -7.81
CA THR A 67 19.20 6.60 -8.40
C THR A 67 18.40 6.42 -9.67
N PHE A 68 19.08 5.97 -10.73
CA PHE A 68 18.46 5.51 -11.96
C PHE A 68 18.33 3.99 -11.97
N THR A 69 17.11 3.50 -12.16
CA THR A 69 16.85 2.08 -12.40
C THR A 69 16.30 1.90 -13.81
N TYR A 70 17.11 1.32 -14.68
CA TYR A 70 16.73 1.01 -16.05
C TYR A 70 15.96 -0.31 -16.10
N VAL A 71 14.80 -0.31 -16.75
CA VAL A 71 13.92 -1.47 -16.94
C VAL A 71 13.51 -1.52 -18.42
N GLY A 72 14.35 -2.15 -19.24
CA GLY A 72 14.19 -2.14 -20.70
C GLY A 72 14.29 -0.73 -21.27
N GLU A 73 13.26 -0.28 -21.98
CA GLU A 73 13.18 1.06 -22.57
C GLU A 73 12.72 2.15 -21.59
N TYR A 74 12.40 1.77 -20.35
CA TYR A 74 11.94 2.68 -19.32
C TYR A 74 13.02 2.91 -18.28
N VAL A 75 13.04 4.12 -17.72
CA VAL A 75 13.89 4.49 -16.59
C VAL A 75 13.03 4.94 -15.43
N ARG A 76 13.41 4.51 -14.23
CA ARG A 76 12.85 4.99 -12.97
C ARG A 76 13.89 5.86 -12.28
N VAL A 77 13.50 7.08 -11.95
CA VAL A 77 14.31 8.04 -11.21
C VAL A 77 13.78 8.10 -9.78
N THR A 78 14.64 7.78 -8.81
CA THR A 78 14.32 7.89 -7.38
C THR A 78 15.20 8.97 -6.77
N PHE A 79 14.58 9.90 -6.05
CA PHE A 79 15.27 10.95 -5.30
C PHE A 79 15.22 10.61 -3.80
N ALA A 80 16.34 10.78 -3.10
CA ALA A 80 16.48 10.56 -1.66
C ALA A 80 15.76 11.66 -0.88
N GLU A 81 15.96 12.89 -1.32
CA GLU A 81 15.32 14.10 -0.80
C GLU A 81 14.36 14.69 -1.83
N LYS A 82 13.49 15.60 -1.39
CA LYS A 82 12.54 16.28 -2.28
C LYS A 82 13.34 17.14 -3.27
N PRO A 83 13.31 16.83 -4.59
CA PRO A 83 14.06 17.62 -5.56
C PRO A 83 13.42 19.00 -5.75
N GLU A 84 14.18 19.89 -6.36
CA GLU A 84 13.70 21.23 -6.71
C GLU A 84 12.50 21.17 -7.66
N ARG A 85 11.66 22.19 -7.56
CA ARG A 85 10.41 22.26 -8.34
C ARG A 85 10.69 22.35 -9.84
N GLU A 86 11.83 22.90 -10.23
CA GLU A 86 12.29 22.97 -11.61
C GLU A 86 12.60 21.57 -12.16
N THR A 87 13.33 20.73 -11.42
CA THR A 87 13.59 19.34 -11.77
C THR A 87 12.29 18.56 -11.97
N LEU A 88 11.31 18.77 -11.07
CA LEU A 88 9.98 18.15 -11.18
C LEU A 88 9.22 18.60 -12.43
N ASN A 89 9.26 19.89 -12.75
CA ASN A 89 8.62 20.43 -13.95
C ASN A 89 9.28 19.88 -15.23
N THR A 90 10.60 19.77 -15.24
CA THR A 90 11.37 19.21 -16.35
C THR A 90 11.01 17.74 -16.59
N LEU A 91 10.94 16.93 -15.54
CA LEU A 91 10.47 15.54 -15.64
C LEU A 91 9.03 15.44 -16.16
N LYS A 92 8.14 16.28 -15.63
CA LYS A 92 6.74 16.32 -16.05
C LYS A 92 6.60 16.74 -17.52
N ALA A 93 7.38 17.73 -17.97
CA ALA A 93 7.41 18.18 -19.35
C ALA A 93 7.93 17.10 -20.31
N ALA A 94 8.86 16.27 -19.85
CA ALA A 94 9.36 15.10 -20.57
C ALA A 94 8.42 13.88 -20.54
N GLY A 95 7.20 14.03 -20.01
CA GLY A 95 6.20 12.95 -19.98
C GLY A 95 6.42 11.90 -18.90
N PHE A 96 7.29 12.15 -17.92
CA PHE A 96 7.45 11.26 -16.77
C PHE A 96 6.23 11.38 -15.84
N TRP A 97 5.89 10.27 -15.20
CA TRP A 97 4.81 10.21 -14.20
C TRP A 97 5.34 9.76 -12.84
N TRP A 98 4.73 10.28 -11.78
CA TRP A 98 5.03 9.88 -10.40
C TRP A 98 4.21 8.65 -10.00
N GLY A 99 4.87 7.63 -9.45
CA GLY A 99 4.21 6.44 -8.92
C GLY A 99 5.12 5.58 -8.06
N GLY A 100 4.61 5.10 -6.93
CA GLY A 100 5.34 4.19 -6.04
C GLY A 100 6.69 4.75 -5.57
N GLY A 101 6.74 6.05 -5.26
CA GLY A 101 7.93 6.73 -4.73
C GLY A 101 9.03 7.03 -5.76
N CYS A 102 8.76 6.87 -7.06
CA CYS A 102 9.71 7.18 -8.12
C CYS A 102 9.03 7.84 -9.32
N TRP A 103 9.80 8.59 -10.11
CA TRP A 103 9.41 9.07 -11.43
C TRP A 103 9.71 7.99 -12.46
N SER A 104 8.74 7.63 -13.28
CA SER A 104 8.91 6.64 -14.36
C SER A 104 8.65 7.31 -15.70
N GLY A 105 9.44 6.96 -16.71
CA GLY A 105 9.32 7.47 -18.07
C GLY A 105 10.19 6.68 -19.03
N LYS A 106 10.16 7.03 -20.32
CA LYS A 106 11.04 6.39 -21.31
C LYS A 106 12.47 6.87 -21.14
N THR A 107 13.44 5.99 -21.35
CA THR A 107 14.87 6.32 -21.24
C THR A 107 15.30 7.36 -22.27
N VAL A 108 14.69 7.36 -23.46
CA VAL A 108 14.97 8.32 -24.54
C VAL A 108 14.52 9.74 -24.20
N ASP A 109 13.45 9.87 -23.41
CA ASP A 109 12.89 11.15 -23.01
C ASP A 109 13.55 11.69 -21.73
N LEU A 110 14.51 10.96 -21.13
CA LEU A 110 15.13 11.35 -19.87
C LEU A 110 15.90 12.68 -20.05
N PRO A 111 15.48 13.77 -19.38
CA PRO A 111 16.09 15.09 -19.55
C PRO A 111 17.56 15.08 -19.14
N GLN A 112 18.40 15.72 -19.96
CA GLN A 112 19.84 15.80 -19.70
C GLN A 112 20.16 16.44 -18.33
N ALA A 113 19.44 17.51 -17.98
CA ALA A 113 19.57 18.17 -16.68
C ALA A 113 19.37 17.21 -15.49
N VAL A 114 18.56 16.16 -15.63
CA VAL A 114 18.38 15.15 -14.58
C VAL A 114 19.52 14.12 -14.62
N LYS A 115 19.97 13.73 -15.81
CA LYS A 115 21.11 12.80 -15.99
C LYS A 115 22.40 13.34 -15.36
N GLU A 116 22.62 14.65 -15.46
CA GLU A 116 23.81 15.32 -14.92
C GLU A 116 23.78 15.51 -13.41
N MET A 117 22.62 15.29 -12.77
CA MET A 117 22.48 15.41 -11.32
C MET A 117 22.78 14.12 -10.55
N ALA A 118 22.90 12.96 -11.20
CA ALA A 118 23.21 11.68 -10.53
C ALA A 118 24.69 11.31 -10.68
#